data_AF-A0A1E7YLS1-F1
#
_entry.id   AF-A0A1E7YLS1-F1
#
_cell.length_a   1.000
_cell.length_b   1.000
_cell.length_c   1.000
_cell.angle_alpha   90.00
_cell.angle_beta   90.00
_cell.angle_gamma   90.00
#
_symmetry.space_group_name_H-M   'P 1'
#
loop_
_entity.id
_entity.type
_entity.pdbx_description
1 polymer ?
#
loop_
_entity_poly.entity_id
_entity_poly.type
_entity_poly.pdbx_seq_one_letter_code
_entity_poly.pdbx_strand_id
1 'polypeptide(L)'
;MKRFYLTLILACSAAATLPAYAATGNMPGMDNMRTVSGQATKAQTFMGQGKINSISPDANSVNVAMGPVKALGWPSMSMNFLLQNTAMLNSLKTGEMVNFVFAKDTAGGYVITRITLVRQ
;
A
#
# COMPACT_ATOMS: atom_id res chain seq x y z
N MET A 1 -12.77 -2.71 -34.82
CA MET A 1 -12.65 -1.62 -35.82
C MET A 1 -12.89 -0.28 -35.15
N LYS A 2 -11.84 0.42 -34.72
CA LYS A 2 -11.71 1.89 -34.73
C LYS A 2 -10.35 2.25 -34.14
N ARG A 3 -9.50 2.74 -35.03
CA ARG A 3 -8.09 3.08 -34.82
C ARG A 3 -8.03 4.49 -34.25
N PHE A 4 -7.33 4.68 -33.13
CA PHE A 4 -6.90 5.99 -32.67
C PHE A 4 -5.39 6.06 -32.86
N TYR A 5 -4.99 6.69 -33.95
CA TYR A 5 -3.62 7.15 -34.16
C TYR A 5 -3.47 8.50 -33.46
N LEU A 6 -2.47 8.65 -32.59
CA LEU A 6 -1.75 9.92 -32.48
C LEU A 6 -0.35 9.68 -31.93
N THR A 7 0.57 9.59 -32.87
CA THR A 7 2.02 9.72 -32.69
C THR A 7 2.35 11.07 -32.03
N LEU A 8 3.16 11.07 -30.98
CA LEU A 8 3.98 12.23 -30.62
C LEU A 8 5.39 11.76 -30.26
N ILE A 9 6.28 11.94 -31.23
CA ILE A 9 7.74 11.85 -31.10
C ILE A 9 8.18 13.08 -30.30
N LEU A 10 8.95 12.89 -29.23
CA LEU A 10 9.85 13.94 -28.76
C LEU A 10 11.15 13.31 -28.27
N ALA A 11 12.09 13.22 -29.21
CA ALA A 11 13.49 13.04 -28.94
C ALA A 11 14.03 14.32 -28.28
N CYS A 12 14.77 14.18 -27.18
CA CYS A 12 15.73 15.19 -26.76
C CYS A 12 16.90 14.50 -26.07
N SER A 13 17.93 14.23 -26.87
CA SER A 13 19.26 13.84 -26.41
C SER A 13 19.95 15.07 -25.85
N ALA A 14 20.48 15.00 -24.63
CA ALA A 14 21.49 15.92 -24.15
C ALA A 14 22.57 15.13 -23.40
N ALA A 15 23.69 14.92 -24.09
CA ALA A 15 24.94 14.51 -23.49
C ALA A 15 25.55 15.73 -22.75
N ALA A 16 26.01 15.53 -21.53
CA ALA A 16 26.88 16.48 -20.84
C ALA A 16 28.03 15.72 -20.19
N THR A 17 29.25 16.02 -20.65
CA THR A 17 30.53 15.50 -20.16
C THR A 17 31.18 16.48 -19.17
N LEU A 18 31.46 15.99 -17.95
CA LEU A 18 32.56 16.24 -16.97
C LEU A 18 32.91 17.69 -16.52
N PRO A 19 33.26 17.90 -15.22
CA PRO A 19 34.67 17.79 -14.82
C PRO A 19 34.97 17.22 -13.41
N ALA A 20 36.16 16.62 -13.32
CA ALA A 20 37.16 16.66 -12.24
C ALA A 20 36.75 16.34 -10.78
N TYR A 21 37.06 15.12 -10.34
CA TYR A 21 37.42 14.85 -8.94
C TYR A 21 38.93 15.08 -8.77
N ALA A 22 39.31 16.15 -8.08
CA ALA A 22 40.65 16.33 -7.54
C ALA A 22 40.55 16.51 -6.03
N ALA A 23 41.35 15.72 -5.34
CA ALA A 23 41.41 15.57 -3.90
C ALA A 23 41.77 16.87 -3.17
N THR A 24 41.27 17.02 -1.93
CA THR A 24 42.03 17.45 -0.74
C THR A 24 41.06 17.52 0.43
N GLY A 25 41.35 16.81 1.52
CA GLY A 25 40.60 17.00 2.76
C GLY A 25 40.64 15.82 3.70
N ASN A 26 41.82 15.41 4.13
CA ASN A 26 41.99 14.65 5.37
C ASN A 26 41.44 15.50 6.53
N MET A 27 40.24 15.19 7.03
CA MET A 27 39.72 15.71 8.29
C MET A 27 39.51 14.52 9.25
N PRO A 28 40.39 14.33 10.25
CA PRO A 28 40.18 13.33 11.29
C PRO A 28 39.18 13.89 12.32
N GLY A 29 38.24 13.04 12.73
CA GLY A 29 37.40 13.30 13.89
C GLY A 29 35.95 13.61 13.55
N MET A 30 35.15 12.55 13.40
CA MET A 30 33.79 12.56 13.91
C MET A 30 33.35 11.14 14.27
N ASP A 31 33.82 10.73 15.46
CA ASP A 31 33.26 9.65 16.27
C ASP A 31 31.88 10.06 16.78
N ASN A 32 30.91 10.11 15.88
CA ASN A 32 29.49 10.21 16.20
C ASN A 32 28.75 9.14 15.42
N MET A 33 29.04 7.92 15.85
CA MET A 33 28.20 6.74 15.77
C MET A 33 26.83 7.06 16.42
N ARG A 34 26.02 7.90 15.77
CA ARG A 34 24.57 7.87 15.93
C ARG A 34 24.12 6.86 14.89
N THR A 35 24.14 5.60 15.33
CA THR A 35 23.12 4.62 14.96
C THR A 35 21.80 5.36 14.78
N VAL A 36 21.47 5.75 13.55
CA VAL A 36 20.08 5.78 13.13
C VAL A 36 19.70 4.32 13.14
N SER A 37 19.35 3.86 14.34
CA SER A 37 18.40 2.81 14.57
C SER A 37 17.44 2.83 13.40
N GLY A 38 17.38 1.72 12.65
CA GLY A 38 16.38 1.50 11.63
C GLY A 38 15.02 1.67 12.27
N GLN A 39 14.54 2.92 12.29
CA GLN A 39 13.16 3.24 12.54
C GLN A 39 12.48 2.79 11.27
N ALA A 40 12.09 1.51 11.25
CA ALA A 40 11.08 1.03 10.33
C ALA A 40 9.94 2.03 10.43
N THR A 41 9.77 2.87 9.41
CA THR A 41 8.66 3.81 9.29
C THR A 41 7.41 2.97 9.43
N LYS A 42 6.76 3.03 10.59
CA LYS A 42 5.61 2.19 10.90
C LYS A 42 4.53 2.61 9.91
N ALA A 43 4.25 1.76 8.92
CA ALA A 43 3.25 2.06 7.90
C ALA A 43 1.94 2.44 8.58
N GLN A 44 1.35 3.56 8.15
CA GLN A 44 0.08 4.02 8.70
C GLN A 44 -0.98 2.94 8.45
N THR A 45 -1.60 2.49 9.54
CA THR A 45 -2.65 1.47 9.52
C THR A 45 -3.97 2.11 9.89
N PHE A 46 -5.04 1.57 9.32
CA PHE A 46 -6.41 1.99 9.51
C PHE A 46 -7.24 0.80 9.97
N MET A 47 -8.31 1.07 10.69
CA MET A 47 -9.25 0.05 11.16
C MET A 47 -10.58 0.25 10.46
N GLY A 48 -11.18 -0.86 10.03
CA GLY A 48 -12.51 -0.92 9.47
C GLY A 48 -13.33 -2.02 10.15
N GLN A 49 -14.64 -1.84 10.12
CA GLN A 49 -15.61 -2.85 10.50
C GLN A 49 -16.66 -2.94 9.39
N GLY A 50 -17.09 -4.15 9.06
CA GLY A 50 -18.09 -4.34 8.02
C GLY A 50 -18.56 -5.78 7.88
N LYS A 51 -19.47 -5.97 6.93
CA LYS A 51 -19.99 -7.28 6.54
C LYS A 51 -19.36 -7.73 5.24
N ILE A 52 -18.92 -8.99 5.15
CA ILE A 52 -18.42 -9.56 3.90
C ILE A 52 -19.60 -9.80 2.95
N ASN A 53 -19.56 -9.18 1.77
CA ASN A 53 -20.56 -9.36 0.72
C ASN A 53 -20.17 -10.49 -0.24
N SER A 54 -18.88 -10.59 -0.58
CA SER A 54 -18.36 -11.65 -1.45
C SER A 54 -16.87 -11.87 -1.23
N ILE A 55 -16.40 -13.04 -1.64
CA ILE A 55 -15.01 -13.47 -1.56
C ILE A 55 -14.56 -13.86 -2.96
N SER A 56 -13.40 -13.37 -3.40
CA SER A 56 -12.83 -13.66 -4.71
C SER A 56 -11.44 -14.29 -4.54
N PRO A 57 -11.35 -15.64 -4.44
CA PRO A 57 -10.09 -16.35 -4.23
C PRO A 57 -9.07 -16.10 -5.36
N ASP A 58 -9.54 -16.09 -6.61
CA ASP A 58 -8.68 -15.88 -7.79
C ASP A 58 -7.99 -14.51 -7.79
N ALA A 59 -8.65 -13.52 -7.19
CA ALA A 59 -8.16 -12.14 -7.07
C ALA A 59 -7.55 -11.83 -5.70
N ASN A 60 -7.47 -12.81 -4.79
CA ASN A 60 -7.05 -12.63 -3.41
C ASN A 60 -7.69 -11.41 -2.72
N SER A 61 -9.01 -11.24 -2.92
CA SER A 61 -9.74 -10.07 -2.44
C SER A 61 -11.10 -10.41 -1.84
N VAL A 62 -11.59 -9.49 -1.02
CA VAL A 62 -12.92 -9.57 -0.38
C VAL A 62 -13.67 -8.25 -0.60
N ASN A 63 -14.96 -8.35 -0.94
CA ASN A 63 -15.84 -7.18 -0.94
C ASN A 63 -16.49 -7.05 0.44
N VAL A 64 -16.31 -5.88 1.06
CA VAL A 64 -16.83 -5.61 2.41
C VAL A 64 -17.72 -4.38 2.37
N ALA A 65 -18.96 -4.53 2.83
CA ALA A 65 -19.81 -3.40 3.21
C ALA A 65 -19.32 -2.85 4.55
N MET A 66 -18.48 -1.82 4.48
CA MET A 66 -17.83 -1.22 5.63
C MET A 66 -18.54 0.04 6.12
N GLY A 67 -18.42 0.28 7.42
CA GLY A 67 -18.79 1.55 8.03
C GLY A 67 -17.84 2.68 7.67
N PRO A 68 -18.08 3.90 8.19
CA PRO A 68 -17.28 5.07 7.86
C PRO A 68 -15.88 4.97 8.48
N VAL A 69 -14.86 5.38 7.72
CA VAL A 69 -13.47 5.48 8.21
C VAL A 69 -13.07 6.94 8.25
N LYS A 70 -13.24 7.55 9.43
CA LYS A 70 -13.01 8.98 9.66
C LYS A 70 -11.60 9.42 9.30
N ALA A 71 -10.59 8.59 9.58
CA ALA A 71 -9.19 8.89 9.30
C ALA A 71 -8.88 9.08 7.80
N LEU A 72 -9.73 8.54 6.92
CA LEU A 72 -9.61 8.66 5.47
C LEU A 72 -10.73 9.52 4.86
N GLY A 73 -11.66 10.02 5.67
CA GLY A 73 -12.85 10.72 5.18
C GLY A 73 -13.81 9.83 4.38
N TRP A 74 -13.71 8.50 4.52
CA TRP A 74 -14.56 7.58 3.77
C TRP A 74 -15.93 7.41 4.44
N PRO A 75 -17.04 7.50 3.69
CA PRO A 75 -18.36 7.19 4.19
C PRO A 75 -18.54 5.67 4.36
N SER A 76 -19.71 5.24 4.86
CA SER A 76 -20.11 3.84 4.73
C SER A 76 -20.23 3.48 3.25
N MET A 77 -19.50 2.47 2.80
CA MET A 77 -19.48 2.04 1.41
C MET A 77 -19.10 0.56 1.29
N SER A 78 -19.33 -0.03 0.11
CA SER A 78 -18.83 -1.36 -0.22
C SER A 78 -17.57 -1.24 -1.07
N MET A 79 -16.48 -1.88 -0.65
CA MET A 79 -15.19 -1.80 -1.34
C MET A 79 -14.50 -3.15 -1.39
N ASN A 80 -13.78 -3.41 -2.49
CA ASN A 80 -12.89 -4.56 -2.62
C ASN A 80 -11.56 -4.25 -1.94
N PHE A 81 -11.14 -5.13 -1.04
CA PHE A 81 -9.84 -5.07 -0.40
C PHE A 81 -9.02 -6.29 -0.79
N LEU A 82 -7.77 -6.05 -1.19
CA LEU A 82 -6.78 -7.12 -1.30
C LEU A 82 -6.39 -7.60 0.10
N LEU A 83 -6.06 -8.88 0.22
CA LEU A 83 -5.52 -9.44 1.45
C LEU A 83 -4.01 -9.57 1.36
N GLN A 84 -3.31 -9.26 2.45
CA GLN A 84 -1.86 -9.42 2.50
C GLN A 84 -1.43 -10.88 2.38
N ASN A 85 -2.29 -11.81 2.82
CA ASN A 85 -2.05 -13.24 2.75
C ASN A 85 -3.33 -13.98 2.32
N THR A 86 -3.22 -14.81 1.28
CA THR A 86 -4.32 -15.64 0.75
C THR A 86 -4.90 -16.59 1.79
N ALA A 87 -4.10 -17.05 2.76
CA ALA A 87 -4.57 -17.92 3.84
C ALA A 87 -5.64 -17.27 4.73
N MET A 88 -5.74 -15.93 4.73
CA MET A 88 -6.78 -15.20 5.47
C MET A 88 -8.18 -15.55 4.96
N LEU A 89 -8.32 -15.86 3.66
CA LEU A 89 -9.59 -16.25 3.04
C LEU A 89 -10.22 -17.49 3.69
N ASN A 90 -9.41 -18.42 4.18
CA ASN A 90 -9.88 -19.67 4.78
C ASN A 90 -10.69 -19.44 6.07
N SER A 91 -10.50 -18.28 6.71
CA SER A 91 -11.19 -17.91 7.95
C SER A 91 -12.46 -17.09 7.72
N LEU A 92 -12.82 -16.81 6.46
CA LEU A 92 -13.87 -15.87 6.11
C LEU A 92 -15.00 -16.54 5.33
N LYS A 93 -16.22 -16.09 5.58
CA LYS A 93 -17.41 -16.47 4.81
C LYS A 93 -18.23 -15.25 4.47
N THR A 94 -18.92 -15.33 3.34
CA THR A 94 -19.92 -14.33 2.97
C THR A 94 -20.99 -14.22 4.05
N GLY A 95 -21.35 -12.99 4.40
CA GLY A 95 -22.35 -12.67 5.40
C GLY A 95 -21.80 -12.42 6.80
N GLU A 96 -20.51 -12.71 7.06
CA GLU A 96 -19.92 -12.53 8.38
C GLU A 96 -19.58 -11.06 8.66
N MET A 97 -19.73 -10.67 9.93
CA MET A 97 -19.24 -9.40 10.45
C MET A 97 -17.76 -9.53 10.79
N VAL A 98 -16.95 -8.58 10.33
CA VAL A 98 -15.51 -8.58 10.52
C VAL A 98 -15.01 -7.23 11.02
N ASN A 99 -14.01 -7.29 11.88
CA ASN A 99 -13.09 -6.18 12.15
C ASN A 99 -11.81 -6.45 11.37
N PHE A 100 -11.30 -5.44 10.67
CA PHE A 100 -10.09 -5.58 9.86
C PHE A 100 -9.16 -4.38 10.02
N VAL A 101 -7.88 -4.65 9.91
CA VAL A 101 -6.80 -3.66 9.84
C VAL A 101 -6.28 -3.66 8.42
N PHE A 102 -6.13 -2.47 7.85
CA PHE A 102 -5.62 -2.30 6.50
C PHE A 102 -4.59 -1.17 6.45
N ALA A 103 -3.68 -1.24 5.48
CA ALA A 103 -2.64 -0.26 5.26
C ALA A 103 -2.56 0.10 3.78
N LYS A 104 -1.95 1.24 3.48
CA LYS A 104 -1.60 1.58 2.11
C LYS A 104 -0.43 0.70 1.66
N ASP A 105 -0.57 0.03 0.53
CA ASP A 105 0.49 -0.74 -0.10
C ASP A 105 1.45 0.20 -0.88
N THR A 106 2.62 -0.32 -1.23
CA THR A 106 3.64 0.33 -2.05
C THR A 106 3.10 0.81 -3.41
N ALA A 107 2.14 0.10 -3.99
CA ALA A 107 1.45 0.49 -5.23
C ALA A 107 0.38 1.59 -5.03
N GLY A 108 0.14 2.02 -3.79
CA GLY A 108 -0.83 3.06 -3.44
C GLY A 108 -2.26 2.57 -3.19
N GLY A 109 -2.54 1.28 -3.37
CA GLY A 109 -3.80 0.63 -2.98
C GLY A 109 -3.91 0.38 -1.48
N TYR A 110 -5.04 -0.16 -1.03
CA TYR A 110 -5.24 -0.57 0.37
C TYR A 110 -5.31 -2.09 0.49
N VAL A 111 -4.52 -2.63 1.40
CA VAL A 111 -4.43 -4.07 1.67
C VAL A 111 -4.78 -4.36 3.12
N ILE A 112 -5.64 -5.35 3.34
CA ILE A 112 -5.97 -5.86 4.66
C ILE A 112 -4.79 -6.71 5.17
N THR A 113 -4.21 -6.29 6.28
CA THR A 113 -3.08 -6.97 6.93
C THR A 113 -3.53 -7.87 8.08
N ARG A 114 -4.72 -7.62 8.63
CA ARG A 114 -5.33 -8.45 9.66
C ARG A 114 -6.83 -8.42 9.54
N ILE A 115 -7.48 -9.56 9.73
CA ILE A 115 -8.93 -9.68 9.77
C ILE A 115 -9.33 -10.56 10.95
N THR A 116 -10.46 -10.25 11.57
CA THR A 116 -10.97 -10.99 12.72
C THR A 116 -12.49 -11.00 12.67
N LEU A 117 -13.08 -12.19 12.80
CA LEU A 117 -14.52 -12.35 12.89
C LEU A 117 -15.04 -11.70 14.16
N VAL A 118 -16.13 -10.94 14.02
CA VAL A 118 -16.91 -10.46 15.15
C VAL A 118 -17.92 -11.55 15.47
N ARG A 119 -17.67 -12.31 16.55
CA ARG A 119 -18.69 -13.23 17.05
C ARG A 119 -19.87 -12.41 17.56
N GLN A 120 -21.06 -12.73 17.06
CA GLN A 120 -22.32 -12.28 17.64
C GLN A 120 -22.75 -13.23 18.73
#